data_AF-A0A966NGW7-F1
#
_entry.id   AF-A0A966NGW7-F1
#
_cell.length_a   1.000
_cell.length_b   1.000
_cell.length_c   1.000
_cell.angle_alpha   90.00
_cell.angle_beta   90.00
_cell.angle_gamma   90.00
#
_symmetry.space_group_name_H-M   'P 1'
#
loop_
_entity.id
_entity.type
_entity.pdbx_description
1 polymer ?
#
loop_
_entity_poly.entity_id
_entity_poly.type
_entity_poly.pdbx_seq_one_letter_code
_entity_poly.pdbx_strand_id
1 'polypeptide(L)'
;MVSRAAPEFSLPGLDGRTHSLAELRGRLTVLVTFSTWCGCRYDLPGWQALADELGPAGLTVIAIAFDQEAEVVAPFAEGISLPVLYDPSHLLSELYAISNVPTVVWIDETGRIVRPNTPAFGTDTFADFHGVPSGPHLDAIRDWVRTGEVDADAAAAGIVAELSDEEIDARLWFRIGAHLHRVGRDDEAVAPFETARSLAPLDFTVARAAMPLTGRDPFGQEFLDLYDDWVAAGRPFHGAEPDL
;
A
#
# COMPACT_ATOMS: atom_id res chain seq x y z
N MET A 1 6.29 6.15 -20.25
CA MET A 1 6.55 6.21 -18.80
C MET A 1 6.20 7.58 -18.28
N VAL A 2 5.07 7.73 -17.59
CA VAL A 2 4.95 8.84 -16.63
C VAL A 2 5.37 8.25 -15.29
N SER A 3 6.69 8.24 -15.03
CA SER A 3 7.16 8.05 -13.66
C SER A 3 6.63 9.22 -12.85
N ARG A 4 5.67 8.96 -11.97
CA ARG A 4 5.05 9.99 -11.12
C ARG A 4 5.91 10.15 -9.86
N ALA A 5 6.07 11.39 -9.41
CA ALA A 5 6.69 11.65 -8.11
C ALA A 5 5.91 10.87 -7.04
N ALA A 6 6.63 10.11 -6.22
CA ALA A 6 6.02 9.40 -5.12
C ALA A 6 5.46 10.42 -4.11
N PRO A 7 4.20 10.29 -3.67
CA PRO A 7 3.64 11.22 -2.70
C PRO A 7 4.44 11.22 -1.40
N GLU A 8 4.74 12.41 -0.89
CA GLU A 8 5.44 12.58 0.38
C GLU A 8 4.60 12.00 1.53
N PHE A 9 5.25 11.23 2.40
CA PHE A 9 4.67 10.72 3.64
C PHE A 9 5.64 10.91 4.79
N SER A 10 5.08 10.87 6.00
CA SER A 10 5.81 10.90 7.26
C SER A 10 5.07 9.98 8.23
N LEU A 11 5.70 8.86 8.61
CA LEU A 11 5.08 7.81 9.41
C LEU A 11 5.93 7.48 10.63
N PRO A 12 5.32 7.09 11.76
CA PRO A 12 6.05 6.60 12.92
C PRO A 12 6.62 5.20 12.69
N GLY A 13 7.87 4.99 13.09
CA GLY A 13 8.57 3.72 13.12
C GLY A 13 8.49 3.05 14.49
N LEU A 14 8.64 1.73 14.51
CA LEU A 14 8.76 0.96 15.77
C LEU A 14 10.07 1.25 16.52
N ASP A 15 11.03 1.90 15.86
CA ASP A 15 12.27 2.40 16.45
C ASP A 15 12.07 3.72 17.23
N GLY A 16 10.83 4.22 17.31
CA GLY A 16 10.48 5.48 17.97
C GLY A 16 10.84 6.72 17.16
N ARG A 17 11.32 6.57 15.93
CA ARG A 17 11.61 7.67 15.01
C ARG A 17 10.49 7.83 14.00
N THR A 18 10.34 9.04 13.47
CA THR A 18 9.51 9.28 12.29
C THR A 18 10.36 9.11 11.05
N HIS A 19 9.89 8.31 10.09
CA HIS A 19 10.52 8.11 8.79
C HIS A 19 9.70 8.84 7.72
N SER A 20 10.38 9.37 6.71
CA SER A 20 9.73 10.14 5.65
C SER A 20 10.27 9.76 4.27
N LEU A 21 9.49 9.97 3.21
CA LEU A 21 10.00 9.73 1.87
C LEU A 21 11.26 10.57 1.56
N ALA A 22 11.32 11.80 2.09
CA ALA A 22 12.44 12.70 1.88
C ALA A 22 13.81 12.17 2.36
N GLU A 23 13.86 11.39 3.45
CA GLU A 23 15.11 10.78 3.94
C GLU A 23 15.56 9.55 3.12
N LEU A 24 14.67 9.01 2.29
CA LEU A 24 14.94 7.84 1.44
C LEU A 24 15.48 8.24 0.06
N ARG A 25 15.49 9.53 -0.27
CA ARG A 25 16.07 10.03 -1.52
C ARG A 25 17.54 9.66 -1.64
N GLY A 26 17.98 9.38 -2.86
CA GLY A 26 19.32 8.87 -3.13
C GLY A 26 19.46 7.36 -2.96
N ARG A 27 18.37 6.63 -2.66
CA ARG A 27 18.35 5.17 -2.53
C ARG A 27 17.20 4.57 -3.32
N LEU A 28 17.42 3.36 -3.84
CA LEU A 28 16.33 2.53 -4.33
C LEU A 28 15.50 2.10 -3.13
N THR A 29 14.18 2.26 -3.20
CA THR A 29 13.29 1.97 -2.08
C THR A 29 12.16 1.04 -2.50
N VAL A 30 11.91 0.00 -1.70
CA VAL A 30 10.75 -0.88 -1.82
C VAL A 30 9.92 -0.76 -0.56
N LEU A 31 8.70 -0.25 -0.71
CA LEU A 31 7.70 -0.22 0.37
C LEU A 31 6.90 -1.52 0.31
N VAL A 32 6.85 -2.26 1.41
CA VAL A 32 6.06 -3.50 1.53
C VAL A 32 4.99 -3.30 2.58
N THR A 33 3.72 -3.35 2.18
CA THR A 33 2.61 -3.12 3.11
C THR A 33 2.11 -4.44 3.68
N PHE A 34 1.72 -4.42 4.96
CA PHE A 34 1.13 -5.57 5.63
C PHE A 34 0.14 -5.09 6.70
N SER A 35 -0.52 -6.04 7.36
CA SER A 35 -1.28 -5.78 8.59
C SER A 35 -1.12 -6.95 9.56
N THR A 36 -1.30 -6.69 10.85
CA THR A 36 -1.15 -7.70 11.92
C THR A 36 -2.16 -8.86 11.81
N TRP A 37 -3.34 -8.59 11.25
CA TRP A 37 -4.39 -9.58 11.00
C TRP A 37 -4.22 -10.34 9.69
N CYS A 38 -3.35 -9.88 8.78
CA CYS A 38 -3.11 -10.48 7.48
C CYS A 38 -2.05 -11.60 7.55
N GLY A 39 -2.19 -12.66 6.76
CA GLY A 39 -1.17 -13.70 6.62
C GLY A 39 0.16 -13.18 6.07
N CYS A 40 0.13 -12.08 5.31
CA CYS A 40 1.31 -11.41 4.77
C CYS A 40 2.34 -10.95 5.80
N ARG A 41 1.97 -10.82 7.09
CA ARG A 41 2.95 -10.59 8.16
C ARG A 41 4.01 -11.70 8.26
N TYR A 42 3.69 -12.92 7.80
CA TYR A 42 4.65 -14.03 7.75
C TYR A 42 5.68 -13.89 6.63
N ASP A 43 5.52 -12.92 5.72
CA ASP A 43 6.49 -12.63 4.66
C ASP A 43 7.63 -11.72 5.09
N LEU A 44 7.53 -11.07 6.27
CA LEU A 44 8.55 -10.16 6.77
C LEU A 44 9.98 -10.77 6.77
N PRO A 45 10.20 -12.04 7.13
CA PRO A 45 11.53 -12.66 7.01
C PRO A 45 12.06 -12.75 5.57
N GLY A 46 11.17 -12.92 4.58
CA GLY A 46 11.56 -12.93 3.17
C GLY A 46 11.99 -11.55 2.68
N TRP A 47 11.24 -10.51 3.08
CA TRP A 47 11.62 -9.13 2.84
C TRP A 47 12.91 -8.73 3.56
N GLN A 48 13.15 -9.25 4.77
CA GLN A 48 14.41 -9.11 5.49
C GLN A 48 15.58 -9.73 4.73
N ALA A 49 15.43 -10.95 4.20
CA ALA A 49 16.48 -11.59 3.42
C ALA A 49 16.85 -10.77 2.17
N LEU A 50 15.85 -10.19 1.49
CA LEU A 50 16.10 -9.30 0.36
C LEU A 50 16.81 -8.00 0.78
N ALA A 51 16.42 -7.42 1.91
CA ALA A 51 17.06 -6.23 2.46
C ALA A 51 18.52 -6.49 2.83
N ASP A 52 18.82 -7.65 3.42
CA ASP A 52 20.20 -8.07 3.75
C ASP A 52 21.03 -8.31 2.49
N GLU A 53 20.45 -8.93 1.46
CA GLU A 53 21.11 -9.21 0.18
C GLU A 53 21.46 -7.92 -0.57
N LEU A 54 20.50 -7.00 -0.72
CA LEU A 54 20.59 -5.86 -1.64
C LEU A 54 20.85 -4.52 -0.94
N GLY A 55 20.80 -4.49 0.39
CA GLY A 55 21.16 -3.32 1.20
C GLY A 55 22.56 -2.75 0.87
N PRO A 56 23.62 -3.59 0.78
CA PRO A 56 24.94 -3.14 0.35
C PRO A 56 24.99 -2.56 -1.08
N ALA A 57 24.03 -2.93 -1.94
CA ALA A 57 23.89 -2.41 -3.29
C ALA A 57 23.01 -1.14 -3.38
N GLY A 58 22.54 -0.62 -2.24
CA GLY A 58 21.79 0.64 -2.17
C GLY A 58 20.27 0.49 -2.12
N LEU A 59 19.75 -0.74 -1.99
CA LEU A 59 18.32 -0.96 -1.75
C LEU A 59 17.95 -0.68 -0.29
N THR A 60 16.81 -0.03 -0.07
CA THR A 60 16.15 0.10 1.23
C THR A 60 14.77 -0.54 1.15
N VAL A 61 14.52 -1.56 1.97
CA VAL A 61 13.20 -2.18 2.11
C VAL A 61 12.56 -1.64 3.38
N ILE A 62 11.30 -1.22 3.29
CA ILE A 62 10.56 -0.66 4.42
C ILE A 62 9.22 -1.38 4.54
N ALA A 63 8.99 -2.01 5.69
CA ALA A 63 7.70 -2.62 5.99
C ALA A 63 6.76 -1.61 6.65
N ILE A 64 5.53 -1.51 6.17
CA ILE A 64 4.54 -0.56 6.67
C ILE A 64 3.27 -1.31 7.04
N ALA A 65 2.96 -1.34 8.35
CA ALA A 65 1.75 -1.94 8.89
C ALA A 65 0.57 -0.97 8.78
N PHE A 66 -0.55 -1.40 8.21
CA PHE A 66 -1.81 -0.64 8.25
C PHE A 66 -2.56 -0.96 9.54
N ASP A 67 -1.97 -0.54 10.65
CA ASP A 67 -2.43 -0.77 12.02
C ASP A 67 -2.26 0.52 12.84
N GLN A 68 -3.09 0.68 13.89
CA GLN A 68 -3.20 1.93 14.65
C GLN A 68 -2.10 2.15 15.69
N GLU A 69 -1.60 1.07 16.28
CA GLU A 69 -0.76 1.14 17.48
C GLU A 69 0.53 0.34 17.28
N ALA A 70 1.66 0.93 17.71
CA ALA A 70 2.96 0.29 17.62
C ALA A 70 2.99 -1.04 18.38
N GLU A 71 2.30 -1.10 19.51
CA GLU A 71 2.21 -2.23 20.42
C GLU A 71 1.55 -3.46 19.78
N VAL A 72 0.63 -3.24 18.82
CA VAL A 72 -0.03 -4.31 18.06
C VAL A 72 0.90 -4.86 16.98
N VAL A 73 1.76 -4.01 16.41
CA VAL A 73 2.68 -4.38 15.33
C VAL A 73 3.96 -5.01 15.85
N ALA A 74 4.49 -4.52 16.97
CA ALA A 74 5.80 -4.89 17.51
C ALA A 74 6.05 -6.42 17.64
N PRO A 75 5.08 -7.24 18.10
CA PRO A 75 5.28 -8.69 18.19
C PRO A 75 5.60 -9.37 16.85
N PHE A 76 5.15 -8.80 15.73
CA PHE A 76 5.40 -9.35 14.39
C PHE A 76 6.72 -8.87 13.78
N ALA A 77 7.33 -7.85 14.35
CA ALA A 77 8.63 -7.33 13.95
C ALA A 77 9.79 -7.92 14.78
N GLU A 78 9.53 -8.86 15.70
CA GLU A 78 10.59 -9.50 16.48
C GLU A 78 11.59 -10.23 15.56
N GLY A 79 12.87 -9.88 15.67
CA GLY A 79 13.94 -10.44 14.83
C GLY A 79 14.04 -9.80 13.43
N ILE A 80 13.17 -8.84 13.11
CA ILE A 80 13.24 -8.03 11.88
C ILE A 80 14.08 -6.78 12.16
N SER A 81 15.03 -6.49 11.27
CA SER A 81 15.97 -5.36 11.39
C SER A 81 15.79 -4.29 10.32
N LEU A 82 15.09 -4.60 9.22
CA LEU A 82 14.63 -3.58 8.28
C LEU A 82 13.68 -2.58 9.00
N PRO A 83 13.59 -1.32 8.53
CA PRO A 83 12.64 -0.36 9.09
C PRO A 83 11.20 -0.86 9.03
N VAL A 84 10.56 -0.96 10.19
CA VAL A 84 9.13 -1.28 10.32
C VAL A 84 8.39 -0.05 10.83
N LEU A 85 7.40 0.39 10.07
CA LEU A 85 6.51 1.50 10.37
C LEU A 85 5.09 1.02 10.56
N TYR A 86 4.27 1.89 11.12
CA TYR A 86 2.82 1.72 11.17
C TYR A 86 2.12 2.99 10.70
N ASP A 87 0.95 2.82 10.11
CA ASP A 87 0.14 3.88 9.54
C ASP A 87 -1.17 4.03 10.32
N PRO A 88 -1.15 4.82 11.41
CA PRO A 88 -2.29 4.91 12.31
C PRO A 88 -3.50 5.60 11.70
N SER A 89 -3.33 6.22 10.53
CA SER A 89 -4.32 7.07 9.90
C SER A 89 -4.68 6.65 8.48
N HIS A 90 -4.20 5.49 8.03
CA HIS A 90 -4.36 5.02 6.65
C HIS A 90 -3.88 6.04 5.60
N LEU A 91 -2.89 6.88 5.96
CA LEU A 91 -2.31 7.90 5.09
C LEU A 91 -1.63 7.27 3.86
N LEU A 92 -0.82 6.23 4.05
CA LEU A 92 -0.09 5.59 2.96
C LEU A 92 -1.06 4.91 1.99
N SER A 93 -2.07 4.19 2.51
CA SER A 93 -3.10 3.58 1.66
C SER A 93 -3.83 4.60 0.80
N GLU A 94 -4.13 5.78 1.36
CA GLU A 94 -4.75 6.89 0.63
C GLU A 94 -3.81 7.47 -0.43
N LEU A 95 -2.56 7.78 -0.06
CA LEU A 95 -1.58 8.40 -0.94
C LEU A 95 -1.19 7.51 -2.13
N TYR A 96 -1.04 6.22 -1.88
CA TYR A 96 -0.55 5.23 -2.85
C TYR A 96 -1.66 4.36 -3.45
N ALA A 97 -2.93 4.69 -3.19
CA ALA A 97 -4.10 3.96 -3.68
C ALA A 97 -4.05 2.45 -3.39
N ILE A 98 -3.72 2.10 -2.14
CA ILE A 98 -3.60 0.70 -1.69
C ILE A 98 -4.90 0.30 -0.99
N SER A 99 -5.65 -0.60 -1.62
CA SER A 99 -6.91 -1.13 -1.08
C SER A 99 -6.77 -2.47 -0.34
N ASN A 100 -5.63 -3.14 -0.51
CA ASN A 100 -5.39 -4.44 0.10
C ASN A 100 -3.90 -4.65 0.41
N VAL A 101 -3.63 -5.54 1.37
CA VAL A 101 -2.28 -5.97 1.74
C VAL A 101 -2.10 -7.46 1.42
N PRO A 102 -0.89 -7.91 1.04
CA PRO A 102 0.30 -7.09 0.82
C PRO A 102 0.25 -6.38 -0.53
N THR A 103 0.73 -5.15 -0.58
CA THR A 103 0.98 -4.40 -1.81
C THR A 103 2.39 -3.82 -1.74
N VAL A 104 3.11 -3.87 -2.86
CA VAL A 104 4.48 -3.42 -2.95
C VAL A 104 4.60 -2.23 -3.90
N VAL A 105 5.41 -1.23 -3.50
CA VAL A 105 5.67 -0.01 -4.28
C VAL A 105 7.18 0.17 -4.43
N TRP A 106 7.64 0.43 -5.66
CA TRP A 106 9.05 0.65 -5.97
C TRP A 106 9.30 2.12 -6.29
N ILE A 107 10.30 2.69 -5.62
CA ILE A 107 10.65 4.11 -5.71
C ILE A 107 12.14 4.25 -6.03
N ASP A 108 12.47 4.96 -7.11
CA ASP A 108 13.87 5.23 -7.49
C ASP A 108 14.56 6.25 -6.58
N GLU A 109 15.88 6.40 -6.72
CA GLU A 109 16.67 7.38 -5.96
C GLU A 109 16.21 8.84 -6.14
N THR A 110 15.45 9.16 -7.18
CA THR A 110 14.89 10.50 -7.41
C THR A 110 13.54 10.72 -6.73
N GLY A 111 13.01 9.69 -6.06
CA GLY A 111 11.71 9.73 -5.40
C GLY A 111 10.54 9.54 -6.37
N ARG A 112 10.73 8.77 -7.45
CA ARG A 112 9.64 8.46 -8.39
C ARG A 112 9.20 7.01 -8.30
N ILE A 113 7.89 6.81 -8.42
CA ILE A 113 7.31 5.48 -8.57
C ILE A 113 7.68 4.96 -9.96
N VAL A 114 8.37 3.83 -10.01
CA VAL A 114 8.90 3.26 -11.26
C VAL A 114 8.02 2.15 -11.86
N ARG A 115 7.08 1.61 -11.07
CA ARG A 115 6.09 0.61 -11.50
C ARG A 115 4.73 0.91 -10.86
N PRO A 116 3.61 0.50 -11.45
CA PRO A 116 2.35 0.41 -10.71
C PRO A 116 2.54 -0.38 -9.41
N ASN A 117 1.75 -0.05 -8.38
CA ASN A 117 1.71 -0.88 -7.18
C ASN A 117 1.14 -2.26 -7.53
N THR A 118 1.64 -3.31 -6.87
CA THR A 118 1.25 -4.69 -7.20
C THR A 118 1.20 -5.55 -5.95
N PRO A 119 0.23 -6.49 -5.84
CA PRO A 119 0.29 -7.54 -4.84
C PRO A 119 1.54 -8.41 -5.03
N ALA A 120 2.38 -8.48 -4.01
CA ALA A 120 3.60 -9.28 -4.04
C ALA A 120 3.99 -9.76 -2.64
N PHE A 121 4.74 -10.85 -2.60
CA PHE A 121 5.02 -11.62 -1.38
C PHE A 121 6.52 -11.82 -1.22
N GLY A 122 6.99 -11.79 0.03
CA GLY A 122 8.40 -12.03 0.37
C GLY A 122 8.76 -13.51 0.45
N THR A 123 7.77 -14.40 0.55
CA THR A 123 7.96 -15.86 0.66
C THR A 123 6.88 -16.61 -0.12
N ASP A 124 7.11 -17.91 -0.33
CA ASP A 124 6.10 -18.81 -0.92
C ASP A 124 5.23 -19.50 0.14
N THR A 125 5.24 -19.02 1.40
CA THR A 125 4.53 -19.65 2.53
C THR A 125 3.05 -19.92 2.22
N PHE A 126 2.41 -19.03 1.47
CA PHE A 126 1.00 -19.15 1.08
C PHE A 126 0.80 -19.18 -0.45
N ALA A 127 1.84 -19.40 -1.25
CA ALA A 127 1.77 -19.32 -2.71
C ALA A 127 0.68 -20.23 -3.29
N ASP A 128 0.49 -21.42 -2.73
CA ASP A 128 -0.57 -22.35 -3.14
C ASP A 128 -1.99 -21.82 -2.91
N PHE A 129 -2.17 -20.88 -1.97
CA PHE A 129 -3.47 -20.28 -1.64
C PHE A 129 -3.81 -19.07 -2.53
N HIS A 130 -2.85 -18.15 -2.73
CA HIS A 130 -3.08 -16.93 -3.49
C HIS A 130 -2.67 -17.03 -4.96
N GLY A 131 -1.94 -18.07 -5.36
CA GLY A 131 -1.53 -18.31 -6.75
C GLY A 131 -0.40 -17.39 -7.25
N VAL A 132 0.25 -16.63 -6.37
CA VAL A 132 1.30 -15.67 -6.75
C VAL A 132 2.64 -16.10 -6.16
N PRO A 133 3.59 -16.64 -6.96
CA PRO A 133 4.92 -16.98 -6.45
C PRO A 133 5.73 -15.72 -6.11
N SER A 134 6.55 -15.78 -5.07
CA SER A 134 7.43 -14.68 -4.65
C SER A 134 8.63 -14.48 -5.60
N GLY A 135 9.18 -15.59 -6.11
CA GLY A 135 10.39 -15.61 -6.95
C GLY A 135 10.43 -14.56 -8.07
N PRO A 136 9.46 -14.53 -9.00
CA PRO A 136 9.48 -13.59 -10.12
C PRO A 136 9.55 -12.11 -9.70
N HIS A 137 8.80 -11.73 -8.67
CA HIS A 137 8.83 -10.35 -8.16
C HIS A 137 10.17 -10.01 -7.50
N LEU A 138 10.70 -10.92 -6.68
CA LEU A 138 11.99 -10.74 -6.02
C LEU A 138 13.15 -10.67 -7.02
N ASP A 139 13.10 -11.49 -8.07
CA ASP A 139 14.09 -11.47 -9.15
C ASP A 139 14.03 -10.17 -9.95
N ALA A 140 12.81 -9.65 -10.22
CA ALA A 140 12.67 -8.34 -10.83
C ALA A 140 13.25 -7.21 -9.97
N ILE A 141 13.14 -7.27 -8.63
CA ILE A 141 13.82 -6.32 -7.72
C ILE A 141 15.33 -6.47 -7.85
N ARG A 142 15.85 -7.70 -7.83
CA ARG A 142 17.29 -7.97 -7.98
C ARG A 142 17.83 -7.40 -9.28
N ASP A 143 17.11 -7.61 -10.37
CA ASP A 143 17.49 -7.11 -11.69
C ASP A 143 17.46 -5.58 -11.72
N TRP A 144 16.40 -4.96 -11.21
CA TRP A 144 16.31 -3.50 -11.09
C TRP A 144 17.48 -2.90 -10.30
N VAL A 145 17.83 -3.49 -9.16
CA VAL A 145 18.97 -3.03 -8.35
C VAL A 145 20.32 -3.22 -9.07
N ARG A 146 20.46 -4.28 -9.87
CA ARG A 146 21.71 -4.60 -10.59
C ARG A 146 21.92 -3.78 -11.85
N THR A 147 20.86 -3.53 -12.62
CA THR A 147 20.94 -2.94 -13.95
C THR A 147 20.45 -1.49 -13.99
N GLY A 148 19.63 -1.08 -13.01
CA GLY A 148 18.87 0.17 -13.06
C GLY A 148 17.69 0.14 -14.04
N GLU A 149 17.49 -0.98 -14.74
CA GLU A 149 16.39 -1.15 -15.68
C GLU A 149 15.16 -1.69 -14.96
N VAL A 150 14.01 -1.12 -15.27
CA VAL A 150 12.71 -1.57 -14.76
C VAL A 150 12.03 -2.29 -15.92
N ASP A 151 11.63 -3.54 -15.69
CA ASP A 151 11.05 -4.40 -16.74
C ASP A 151 9.95 -3.69 -17.55
N ALA A 152 9.91 -3.94 -18.86
CA ALA A 152 9.06 -3.27 -19.83
C ALA A 152 7.55 -3.52 -19.60
N ASP A 153 7.16 -4.62 -18.95
CA ASP A 153 5.77 -4.84 -18.51
C ASP A 153 5.36 -3.89 -17.38
N ALA A 154 6.34 -3.25 -16.73
CA ALA A 154 6.11 -2.14 -15.82
C ALA A 154 6.01 -0.76 -16.50
N ALA A 155 6.36 -0.66 -17.79
CA ALA A 155 6.20 0.54 -18.60
C ALA A 155 4.76 0.74 -19.09
N ALA A 156 3.81 0.30 -18.29
CA ALA A 156 2.38 0.43 -18.38
C ALA A 156 1.89 1.89 -18.22
N ALA A 157 2.48 2.83 -18.94
CA ALA A 157 1.84 4.09 -19.23
C ALA A 157 0.63 3.79 -20.14
N GLY A 158 -0.52 3.49 -19.52
CA GLY A 158 -1.77 3.14 -20.19
C GLY A 158 -2.54 1.95 -19.61
N ILE A 159 -2.00 1.21 -18.62
CA ILE A 159 -2.74 0.10 -17.98
C ILE A 159 -3.70 0.62 -16.91
N VAL A 160 -3.29 1.63 -16.15
CA VAL A 160 -4.14 2.26 -15.14
C VAL A 160 -4.88 3.43 -15.78
N ALA A 161 -6.21 3.31 -15.90
CA ALA A 161 -7.05 4.40 -16.38
C ALA A 161 -6.91 5.64 -15.49
N GLU A 162 -6.92 6.82 -16.10
CA GLU A 162 -7.04 8.08 -15.35
C GLU A 162 -8.37 8.10 -14.61
N LEU A 163 -8.36 8.71 -13.43
CA LEU A 163 -9.57 8.90 -12.64
C LEU A 163 -10.48 9.92 -13.32
N SER A 164 -11.79 9.66 -13.26
CA SER A 164 -12.83 10.63 -13.57
C SER A 164 -12.87 11.77 -12.55
N ASP A 165 -13.53 12.88 -12.90
CA ASP A 165 -13.70 14.01 -11.97
C ASP A 165 -14.43 13.60 -10.68
N GLU A 166 -15.42 12.70 -10.76
CA GLU A 166 -16.13 12.16 -9.59
C GLU A 166 -15.22 11.32 -8.69
N GLU A 167 -14.34 10.50 -9.26
CA GLU A 167 -13.36 9.71 -8.49
C GLU A 167 -12.29 10.61 -7.84
N ILE A 168 -11.89 11.68 -8.53
CA ILE A 168 -11.01 12.70 -7.97
C ILE A 168 -11.70 13.38 -6.78
N ASP A 169 -12.94 13.84 -6.95
CA ASP A 169 -13.72 14.48 -5.89
C ASP A 169 -13.96 13.53 -4.71
N ALA A 170 -14.25 12.26 -4.98
CA ALA A 170 -14.41 11.22 -3.96
C ALA A 170 -13.16 11.12 -3.09
N ARG A 171 -11.99 11.03 -3.71
CA ARG A 171 -10.71 10.96 -3.00
C ARG A 171 -10.42 12.23 -2.24
N LEU A 172 -10.73 13.42 -2.79
CA LEU A 172 -10.58 14.70 -2.08
C LEU A 172 -11.46 14.76 -0.82
N TRP A 173 -12.73 14.35 -0.91
CA TRP A 173 -13.62 14.24 0.24
C TRP A 173 -13.11 13.24 1.27
N PHE A 174 -12.58 12.11 0.83
CA PHE A 174 -11.95 11.13 1.71
C PHE A 174 -10.76 11.76 2.47
N ARG A 175 -9.90 12.54 1.79
CA ARG A 175 -8.77 13.24 2.43
C ARG A 175 -9.23 14.18 3.53
N ILE A 176 -10.33 14.90 3.31
CA ILE A 176 -10.92 15.80 4.30
C ILE A 176 -11.38 15.00 5.52
N GLY A 177 -12.11 13.89 5.30
CA GLY A 177 -12.53 12.98 6.37
C GLY A 177 -11.34 12.43 7.16
N ALA A 178 -10.34 11.89 6.46
CA ALA A 178 -9.12 11.35 7.06
C ALA A 178 -8.32 12.42 7.82
N HIS A 179 -8.29 13.66 7.34
CA HIS A 179 -7.69 14.77 8.08
C HIS A 179 -8.46 15.08 9.37
N LEU A 180 -9.79 15.19 9.31
CA LEU A 180 -10.63 15.47 10.48
C LEU A 180 -10.50 14.37 11.54
N HIS A 181 -10.52 13.10 11.12
CA HIS A 181 -10.29 11.95 11.99
C HIS A 181 -8.92 12.05 12.68
N ARG A 182 -7.85 12.31 11.93
CA ARG A 182 -6.48 12.47 12.49
C ARG A 182 -6.36 13.56 13.55
N VAL A 183 -7.13 14.64 13.44
CA VAL A 183 -7.11 15.73 14.42
C VAL A 183 -8.15 15.56 15.53
N GLY A 184 -8.74 14.37 15.67
CA GLY A 184 -9.69 14.01 16.72
C GLY A 184 -11.08 14.64 16.56
N ARG A 185 -11.47 14.99 15.32
CA ARG A 185 -12.77 15.58 14.99
C ARG A 185 -13.66 14.53 14.29
N ASP A 186 -13.85 13.41 14.96
CA ASP A 186 -14.51 12.21 14.39
C ASP A 186 -15.94 12.50 13.92
N ASP A 187 -16.73 13.23 14.72
CA ASP A 187 -18.11 13.61 14.36
C ASP A 187 -18.18 14.41 13.05
N GLU A 188 -17.16 15.23 12.78
CA GLU A 188 -17.07 16.03 11.56
C GLU A 188 -16.50 15.24 10.38
N ALA A 189 -15.75 14.15 10.63
CA ALA A 189 -15.17 13.30 9.62
C ALA A 189 -16.21 12.42 8.90
N VAL A 190 -17.34 12.11 9.55
CA VAL A 190 -18.39 11.23 9.02
C VAL A 190 -18.96 11.74 7.69
N ALA A 191 -19.35 13.02 7.62
CA ALA A 191 -19.99 13.57 6.42
C ALA A 191 -19.08 13.58 5.17
N PRO A 192 -17.79 13.98 5.27
CA PRO A 192 -16.82 13.80 4.21
C PRO A 192 -16.66 12.34 3.76
N PHE A 193 -16.56 11.38 4.69
CA PHE A 193 -16.45 9.96 4.32
C PHE A 193 -17.69 9.45 3.58
N GLU A 194 -18.90 9.82 4.01
CA GLU A 194 -20.12 9.44 3.30
C GLU A 194 -20.22 10.09 1.92
N THR A 195 -19.78 11.35 1.78
CA THR A 195 -19.75 12.03 0.49
C THR A 195 -18.78 11.35 -0.46
N ALA A 196 -17.58 11.02 0.02
CA ALA A 196 -16.58 10.27 -0.73
C ALA A 196 -17.14 8.93 -1.23
N ARG A 197 -17.75 8.15 -0.32
CA ARG A 197 -18.37 6.85 -0.64
C ARG A 197 -19.50 6.98 -1.65
N SER A 198 -20.29 8.06 -1.60
CA SER A 198 -21.38 8.29 -2.56
C SER A 198 -20.89 8.61 -3.97
N LEU A 199 -19.72 9.25 -4.10
CA LEU A 199 -19.12 9.63 -5.38
C LEU A 199 -18.36 8.46 -6.04
N ALA A 200 -17.72 7.60 -5.24
CA ALA A 200 -17.00 6.43 -5.73
C ALA A 200 -17.39 5.16 -4.95
N PRO A 201 -18.63 4.65 -5.12
CA PRO A 201 -19.16 3.56 -4.30
C PRO A 201 -18.45 2.24 -4.52
N LEU A 202 -17.81 2.04 -5.67
CA LEU A 202 -17.07 0.81 -6.02
C LEU A 202 -15.55 0.94 -5.82
N ASP A 203 -15.04 2.11 -5.42
CA ASP A 203 -13.62 2.29 -5.17
C ASP A 203 -13.29 1.80 -3.75
N PHE A 204 -12.58 0.68 -3.65
CA PHE A 204 -12.22 0.08 -2.35
C PHE A 204 -11.28 0.98 -1.54
N THR A 205 -10.51 1.86 -2.20
CA THR A 205 -9.66 2.86 -1.52
C THR A 205 -10.45 4.00 -0.89
N VAL A 206 -11.76 4.09 -1.21
CA VAL A 206 -12.70 5.06 -0.65
C VAL A 206 -13.74 4.35 0.21
N ALA A 207 -14.57 3.50 -0.38
CA ALA A 207 -15.73 2.88 0.25
C ALA A 207 -15.34 1.94 1.40
N ARG A 208 -14.43 0.99 1.14
CA ARG A 208 -13.97 0.05 2.18
C ARG A 208 -13.05 0.74 3.20
N ALA A 209 -12.16 1.61 2.74
CA ALA A 209 -11.24 2.35 3.62
C ALA A 209 -11.96 3.23 4.64
N ALA A 210 -13.12 3.79 4.29
CA ALA A 210 -13.93 4.61 5.20
C ALA A 210 -14.62 3.79 6.31
N MET A 211 -14.82 2.48 6.13
CA MET A 211 -15.57 1.64 7.06
C MET A 211 -14.98 1.69 8.49
N PRO A 212 -13.72 1.29 8.74
CA PRO A 212 -13.18 1.31 10.10
C PRO A 212 -13.11 2.72 10.69
N LEU A 213 -12.89 3.74 9.85
CA LEU A 213 -12.84 5.16 10.24
C LEU A 213 -14.21 5.73 10.64
N THR A 214 -15.28 5.02 10.34
CA THR A 214 -16.67 5.37 10.69
C THR A 214 -17.33 4.31 11.58
N GLY A 215 -16.52 3.44 12.21
CA GLY A 215 -16.99 2.42 13.15
C GLY A 215 -17.70 1.23 12.51
N ARG A 216 -17.53 1.02 11.20
CA ARG A 216 -18.06 -0.12 10.44
C ARG A 216 -17.00 -1.22 10.28
N ASP A 217 -17.45 -2.45 10.14
CA ASP A 217 -16.59 -3.61 9.94
C ASP A 217 -16.19 -3.76 8.44
N PRO A 218 -14.90 -3.60 8.07
CA PRO A 218 -14.43 -3.75 6.68
C PRO A 218 -14.42 -5.20 6.17
N PHE A 219 -14.91 -6.15 6.98
CA PHE A 219 -15.12 -7.56 6.63
C PHE A 219 -16.55 -8.03 6.90
N GLY A 220 -17.45 -7.12 7.31
CA GLY A 220 -18.83 -7.42 7.62
C GLY A 220 -19.74 -7.52 6.38
N GLN A 221 -21.05 -7.62 6.61
CA GLN A 221 -22.04 -7.77 5.53
C GLN A 221 -21.99 -6.61 4.52
N GLU A 222 -21.81 -5.37 4.98
CA GLU A 222 -21.71 -4.20 4.10
C GLU A 222 -20.53 -4.30 3.12
N PHE A 223 -19.41 -4.89 3.55
CA PHE A 223 -18.29 -5.17 2.66
C PHE A 223 -18.61 -6.27 1.65
N LEU A 224 -19.34 -7.32 2.06
CA LEU A 224 -19.76 -8.38 1.15
C LEU A 224 -20.71 -7.84 0.07
N ASP A 225 -21.64 -6.96 0.46
CA ASP A 225 -22.55 -6.31 -0.48
C ASP A 225 -21.77 -5.43 -1.48
N LEU A 226 -20.81 -4.64 -0.99
CA LEU A 226 -19.88 -3.88 -1.85
C LEU A 226 -19.09 -4.79 -2.80
N TYR A 227 -18.62 -5.93 -2.32
CA TYR A 227 -17.87 -6.89 -3.14
C TYR A 227 -18.73 -7.45 -4.27
N ASP A 228 -19.98 -7.83 -3.97
CA ASP A 228 -20.92 -8.34 -4.96
C ASP A 228 -21.24 -7.28 -6.03
N ASP A 229 -21.48 -6.03 -5.62
CA ASP A 229 -21.70 -4.90 -6.53
C ASP A 229 -20.47 -4.63 -7.42
N TRP A 230 -19.27 -4.70 -6.84
CA TRP A 230 -18.01 -4.54 -7.57
C TRP A 230 -17.77 -5.66 -8.59
N VAL A 231 -18.06 -6.92 -8.23
CA VAL A 231 -18.00 -8.05 -9.15
C VAL A 231 -19.03 -7.87 -10.28
N ALA A 232 -20.25 -7.47 -9.96
CA ALA A 232 -21.31 -7.23 -10.94
C ALA A 232 -20.97 -6.10 -11.93
N ALA A 233 -20.20 -5.10 -11.47
CA ALA A 233 -19.70 -4.00 -12.30
C ALA A 233 -18.48 -4.35 -13.17
N GLY A 234 -18.02 -5.61 -13.16
CA GLY A 234 -16.88 -6.05 -13.96
C GLY A 234 -15.53 -5.76 -13.33
N ARG A 235 -15.48 -5.68 -11.98
CA ARG A 235 -14.25 -5.53 -11.19
C ARG A 235 -13.44 -4.26 -11.51
N PRO A 236 -14.06 -3.06 -11.49
CA PRO A 236 -13.32 -1.83 -11.78
C PRO A 236 -12.15 -1.64 -10.81
N PHE A 237 -10.92 -1.54 -11.34
CA PHE A 237 -9.70 -1.41 -10.54
C PHE A 237 -8.73 -0.39 -11.16
N HIS A 238 -8.20 0.50 -10.32
CA HIS A 238 -7.15 1.44 -10.70
C HIS A 238 -5.81 0.99 -10.10
N GLY A 239 -5.15 0.04 -10.77
CA GLY A 239 -3.82 -0.47 -10.44
C GLY A 239 -3.38 -1.50 -11.48
N ALA A 240 -2.15 -2.03 -11.37
CA ALA A 240 -1.77 -3.18 -12.17
C ALA A 240 -2.32 -4.44 -11.52
N GLU A 241 -3.16 -5.19 -12.22
CA GLU A 241 -3.42 -6.56 -11.83
C GLU A 241 -2.09 -7.33 -11.87
N PRO A 242 -1.79 -8.18 -10.87
CA PRO A 242 -0.72 -9.15 -11.05
C PRO A 242 -1.10 -10.02 -12.26
N ASP A 243 -0.14 -10.30 -13.15
CA ASP A 243 -0.35 -11.26 -14.23
C ASP A 243 -0.71 -12.61 -13.60
N LEU A 244 -2.01 -12.94 -13.57
CA LEU A 244 -2.57 -14.20 -13.09
C LEU A 244 -2.52 -15.27 -14.19
#